data_AF-X1BSD7-F1
#
_entry.id   AF-X1BSD7-F1
#
_cell.length_a   1.000
_cell.length_b   1.000
_cell.length_c   1.000
_cell.angle_alpha   90.00
_cell.angle_beta   90.00
_cell.angle_gamma   90.00
#
_symmetry.space_group_name_H-M   'P 1'
#
loop_
_entity.id
_entity.type
_entity.pdbx_description
1 polymer ?
#
loop_
_entity_poly.entity_id
_entity_poly.type
_entity_poly.pdbx_seq_one_letter_code
_entity_poly.pdbx_strand_id
1 'polypeptide(L)'
;FKVSKNVFLPSPEVDSKVIEIHRKKFCYEDLDKDKLFKFIDISFRHRRKKLINSILRYKDWELSRAQTEKIIGEVTGNESVRAEELNSEDFIKLHRNIQK
;
A
#
# COMPACT_ATOMS: atom_id res chain seq x y z
N PHE A 1 -1.52 20.23 -12.12
CA PHE A 1 -1.11 21.08 -13.26
C PHE A 1 -0.15 20.30 -14.15
N LYS A 2 -0.47 20.04 -15.42
CA LYS A 2 0.39 19.30 -16.38
C LYS A 2 1.27 20.30 -17.12
N VAL A 3 2.55 20.00 -17.27
CA VAL A 3 3.55 20.85 -17.92
C VAL A 3 4.10 20.12 -19.14
N SER A 4 3.98 20.73 -20.32
CA SER A 4 4.49 20.16 -21.57
C SER A 4 6.02 20.14 -21.57
N LYS A 5 6.62 19.10 -22.17
CA LYS A 5 8.07 19.04 -22.39
C LYS A 5 8.64 20.21 -23.21
N ASN A 6 7.82 20.83 -24.07
CA ASN A 6 8.24 21.91 -24.97
C ASN A 6 8.61 23.22 -24.24
N VAL A 7 8.27 23.35 -22.95
CA VAL A 7 8.60 24.53 -22.15
C VAL A 7 9.95 24.40 -21.41
N PHE A 8 10.69 23.31 -21.64
CA PHE A 8 12.01 23.06 -21.05
C PHE A 8 13.11 23.11 -22.12
N LEU A 9 14.30 23.54 -21.72
CA LEU A 9 15.48 23.57 -22.58
C LEU A 9 16.67 22.87 -21.86
N PRO A 10 17.22 21.76 -22.39
CA PRO A 10 16.70 20.96 -23.51
C PRO A 10 15.35 20.30 -23.18
N SER A 11 14.58 19.91 -24.21
CA SER A 11 13.29 19.23 -24.01
C SER A 11 13.51 17.81 -23.46
N PRO A 12 12.86 17.42 -22.35
CA PRO A 12 12.89 16.05 -21.84
C PRO A 12 12.07 15.10 -22.74
N GLU A 13 12.26 13.78 -22.58
CA GLU A 13 11.52 12.75 -23.33
C GLU A 13 10.07 12.56 -22.84
N VAL A 14 9.80 12.94 -21.59
CA VAL A 14 8.52 12.71 -20.89
C VAL A 14 7.85 14.02 -20.47
N ASP A 15 6.53 13.96 -20.26
CA ASP A 15 5.76 15.08 -19.72
C ASP A 15 6.03 15.31 -18.22
N SER A 16 5.83 16.54 -17.77
CA SER A 16 5.97 16.93 -16.37
C SER A 16 4.61 17.22 -15.71
N LYS A 17 4.54 17.09 -14.38
CA LYS A 17 3.36 17.45 -13.58
C LYS A 17 3.80 18.10 -12.27
N VAL A 18 3.19 19.23 -11.92
CA VAL A 18 3.39 19.88 -10.62
C VAL A 18 2.37 19.31 -9.63
N ILE A 19 2.88 18.86 -8.49
CA ILE A 19 2.11 18.30 -7.37
C ILE A 19 2.42 19.15 -6.15
N GLU A 20 1.38 19.58 -5.46
CA GLU A 20 1.47 20.23 -4.16
C GLU A 20 1.14 19.21 -3.07
N ILE A 21 1.98 19.12 -2.03
CA ILE A 21 1.81 18.19 -0.92
C ILE A 21 1.69 19.01 0.36
N HIS A 22 0.51 18.99 0.97
CA HIS A 22 0.32 19.58 2.30
C HIS A 22 0.63 18.54 3.37
N ARG A 23 1.53 18.89 4.28
CA ARG A 23 1.86 18.04 5.42
C ARG A 23 0.65 17.94 6.35
N LYS A 24 0.02 16.77 6.37
CA LYS A 24 -1.01 16.45 7.37
C LYS A 24 -0.33 16.15 8.71
N LYS A 25 -1.02 16.46 9.82
CA LYS A 25 -0.61 15.95 11.13
C LYS A 25 -0.73 14.42 11.09
N PHE A 26 0.36 13.73 11.41
CA PHE A 26 0.38 12.28 11.43
C PHE A 26 -0.30 11.82 12.73
N CYS A 27 -1.49 11.24 12.63
CA CYS A 27 -2.31 10.86 13.79
C CYS A 27 -2.15 9.39 14.23
N TYR A 28 -1.12 8.71 13.72
CA TYR A 28 -0.88 7.29 13.98
C TYR A 28 0.33 7.09 14.90
N GLU A 29 0.32 7.74 16.07
CA GLU A 29 1.45 7.74 17.02
C GLU A 29 1.81 6.32 17.50
N ASP A 30 0.84 5.41 17.51
CA ASP A 30 0.99 4.01 17.96
C ASP A 30 1.49 3.05 16.87
N LEU A 31 1.74 3.54 15.65
CA LEU A 31 2.15 2.70 14.51
C LEU A 31 3.65 2.79 14.24
N ASP A 32 4.29 1.63 14.25
CA ASP A 32 5.63 1.45 13.72
C ASP A 32 5.62 1.67 12.19
N LYS A 33 6.16 2.82 11.77
CA LYS A 33 6.19 3.25 10.36
C LYS A 33 6.98 2.28 9.50
N ASP A 34 8.11 1.77 9.99
CA ASP A 34 8.98 0.90 9.21
C ASP A 34 8.29 -0.43 8.93
N LYS A 35 7.58 -0.99 9.93
CA LYS A 35 6.76 -2.19 9.74
C LYS A 35 5.60 -1.96 8.78
N LEU A 36 4.92 -0.80 8.87
CA LEU A 36 3.84 -0.46 7.94
C LEU A 36 4.36 -0.32 6.50
N PHE A 37 5.47 0.38 6.28
CA PHE A 37 6.05 0.53 4.94
C PHE A 37 6.55 -0.80 4.39
N LYS A 38 7.15 -1.65 5.24
CA LYS A 38 7.50 -3.02 4.88
C LYS A 38 6.27 -3.81 4.45
N PHE A 39 5.17 -3.71 5.20
CA PHE A 39 3.89 -4.34 4.87
C PHE A 39 3.33 -3.89 3.52
N ILE A 40 3.36 -2.58 3.25
CA ILE A 40 2.94 -2.01 1.97
C ILE A 40 3.85 -2.54 0.85
N ASP A 41 5.18 -2.49 1.00
CA ASP A 41 6.13 -3.00 -0.01
C ASP A 41 5.81 -4.45 -0.40
N ILE A 42 5.68 -5.32 0.60
CA ILE A 42 5.36 -6.74 0.40
C ILE A 42 4.04 -6.91 -0.34
N SER A 43 3.03 -6.13 0.01
CA SER A 43 1.71 -6.17 -0.64
C SER A 43 1.81 -5.89 -2.14
N PHE A 44 2.69 -4.98 -2.55
CA PHE A 44 2.89 -4.56 -3.94
C PHE A 44 3.95 -5.36 -4.73
N ARG A 45 4.78 -6.21 -4.09
CA ARG A 45 5.80 -7.04 -4.76
C ARG A 45 5.25 -7.90 -5.90
N HIS A 46 3.98 -8.26 -5.85
CA HIS A 46 3.32 -9.07 -6.88
C HIS A 46 2.06 -8.39 -7.41
N ARG A 47 2.25 -7.33 -8.21
CA ARG A 47 1.17 -6.45 -8.76
C ARG A 47 -0.09 -7.15 -9.26
N ARG A 48 0.02 -8.35 -9.86
CA ARG A 48 -1.13 -9.08 -10.45
C ARG A 48 -1.70 -10.19 -9.56
N LYS A 49 -1.13 -10.42 -8.37
CA LYS A 49 -1.61 -11.45 -7.43
C LYS A 49 -2.57 -10.84 -6.42
N LYS A 50 -3.50 -11.66 -5.93
CA LYS A 50 -4.34 -11.35 -4.77
C LYS A 50 -3.46 -11.03 -3.56
N LEU A 51 -3.87 -10.07 -2.73
CA LEU A 51 -3.13 -9.57 -1.58
C LEU A 51 -2.67 -10.69 -0.64
N ILE A 52 -3.55 -11.65 -0.36
CA ILE A 52 -3.24 -12.83 0.45
C ILE A 52 -1.98 -13.58 0.00
N ASN A 53 -1.79 -13.71 -1.32
CA ASN A 53 -0.66 -14.44 -1.87
C ASN A 53 0.66 -13.65 -1.76
N SER A 54 0.58 -12.35 -1.54
CA SER A 54 1.73 -11.50 -1.24
C SER A 54 2.06 -11.60 0.26
N ILE A 55 1.05 -11.51 1.13
CA ILE A 55 1.22 -11.57 2.60
C ILE A 55 1.75 -12.93 3.04
N LEU A 56 1.15 -14.04 2.59
CA LEU A 56 1.55 -15.40 3.00
C LEU A 56 2.95 -15.82 2.54
N ARG A 57 3.55 -15.13 1.57
CA ARG A 57 4.95 -15.37 1.17
C ARG A 57 5.93 -14.74 2.14
N TYR A 58 5.45 -13.87 3.01
CA TYR A 58 6.28 -13.14 3.93
C TYR A 58 6.41 -13.89 5.24
N LYS A 59 7.60 -14.44 5.48
CA LYS A 59 7.86 -15.37 6.58
C LYS A 59 7.87 -14.74 7.97
N ASP A 60 8.02 -13.41 8.09
CA ASP A 60 8.04 -12.76 9.41
C ASP A 60 6.63 -12.67 10.04
N TRP A 61 5.56 -13.01 9.31
CA TRP A 61 4.22 -13.11 9.87
C TRP A 61 3.81 -14.57 9.95
N GLU A 62 3.61 -15.06 11.17
CA GLU A 62 3.09 -16.40 11.45
C GLU A 62 1.57 -16.47 11.25
N LEU A 63 1.09 -16.07 10.07
CA LEU A 63 -0.33 -16.11 9.72
C LEU A 63 -0.65 -17.37 8.92
N SER A 64 -1.69 -18.08 9.35
CA SER A 64 -2.32 -19.07 8.49
C SER A 64 -3.10 -18.41 7.34
N ARG A 65 -3.33 -19.19 6.29
CA ARG A 65 -4.17 -18.76 5.17
C ARG A 65 -5.56 -18.33 5.63
N ALA A 66 -6.22 -19.14 6.46
CA ALA A 66 -7.56 -18.87 6.96
C ALA A 66 -7.63 -17.58 7.81
N GLN A 67 -6.63 -17.35 8.67
CA GLN A 67 -6.54 -16.09 9.43
C GLN A 67 -6.38 -14.89 8.49
N THR A 68 -5.57 -15.04 7.44
CA THR A 68 -5.32 -13.96 6.48
C THR A 68 -6.57 -13.64 5.66
N GLU A 69 -7.30 -14.66 5.17
CA GLU A 69 -8.57 -14.49 4.45
C GLU A 69 -9.58 -13.76 5.33
N LYS A 70 -9.72 -14.19 6.59
CA LYS A 70 -10.61 -13.55 7.55
C LYS A 70 -10.27 -12.07 7.77
N ILE A 71 -9.01 -11.75 8.09
CA ILE A 71 -8.57 -10.37 8.35
C ILE A 71 -8.80 -9.48 7.11
N ILE A 72 -8.46 -9.99 5.90
CA ILE A 72 -8.68 -9.25 4.67
C ILE A 72 -10.17 -9.04 4.41
N GLY A 73 -10.99 -10.08 4.58
CA GLY A 73 -12.45 -10.01 4.41
C GLY A 73 -13.09 -8.99 5.35
N GLU A 74 -12.69 -8.97 6.62
CA GLU A 74 -13.20 -8.03 7.62
C GLU A 74 -12.85 -6.56 7.30
N VAL A 75 -11.67 -6.29 6.74
CA VAL A 75 -11.24 -4.92 6.43
C VAL A 75 -11.76 -4.44 5.08
N THR A 76 -11.77 -5.31 4.08
CA THR A 76 -11.96 -4.93 2.66
C THR A 76 -13.30 -5.35 2.09
N GLY A 77 -14.04 -6.25 2.78
CA GLY A 77 -15.26 -6.87 2.27
C GLY A 77 -15.03 -7.87 1.13
N ASN A 78 -13.78 -8.10 0.70
CA ASN A 78 -13.42 -8.99 -0.39
C ASN A 78 -12.09 -9.70 -0.13
N GLU A 79 -12.12 -10.98 0.17
CA GLU A 79 -10.92 -11.80 0.43
C GLU A 79 -9.98 -11.95 -0.78
N SER A 80 -10.49 -11.65 -1.98
CA SER A 80 -9.78 -11.78 -3.26
C SER A 80 -9.20 -10.48 -3.83
N VAL A 81 -9.21 -9.41 -3.03
CA VAL A 81 -8.67 -8.09 -3.34
C VAL A 81 -7.17 -8.09 -3.70
N ARG A 82 -6.77 -7.18 -4.59
CA ARG A 82 -5.37 -6.85 -4.90
C ARG A 82 -4.92 -5.59 -4.15
N ALA A 83 -3.61 -5.48 -3.93
CA ALA A 83 -3.04 -4.33 -3.21
C ALA A 83 -3.35 -2.98 -3.86
N GLU A 84 -3.45 -2.92 -5.20
CA GLU A 84 -3.76 -1.68 -5.94
C GLU A 84 -5.21 -1.19 -5.79
N GLU A 85 -6.10 -2.03 -5.26
CA GLU A 85 -7.50 -1.68 -5.01
C GLU A 85 -7.70 -1.04 -3.61
N LEU A 86 -6.67 -1.06 -2.76
CA LEU A 86 -6.73 -0.56 -1.39
C LEU A 86 -6.24 0.88 -1.26
N ASN A 87 -6.83 1.62 -0.32
CA ASN A 87 -6.37 2.95 0.07
C ASN A 87 -5.43 2.89 1.28
N SER A 88 -4.86 4.05 1.66
CA SER A 88 -3.93 4.17 2.79
C SER A 88 -4.53 3.69 4.12
N GLU A 89 -5.79 4.00 4.39
CA GLU A 89 -6.50 3.64 5.61
C GLU A 89 -6.72 2.13 5.72
N ASP A 90 -6.97 1.44 4.60
CA ASP A 90 -7.11 -0.01 4.56
C ASP A 90 -5.80 -0.70 4.93
N PHE A 91 -4.66 -0.24 4.40
CA PHE A 91 -3.35 -0.77 4.77
C PHE A 91 -3.06 -0.60 6.27
N ILE A 92 -3.45 0.53 6.84
CA ILE A 92 -3.28 0.81 8.27
C ILE A 92 -4.13 -0.14 9.12
N LYS A 93 -5.40 -0.37 8.74
CA LYS A 93 -6.30 -1.31 9.42
C LYS A 93 -5.79 -2.75 9.32
N LEU A 94 -5.37 -3.18 8.13
CA LEU A 94 -4.80 -4.51 7.89
C LEU A 94 -3.56 -4.72 8.76
N HIS A 95 -2.61 -3.80 8.73
CA HIS A 95 -1.39 -3.88 9.53
C HIS A 95 -1.68 -3.99 11.03
N ARG A 96 -2.64 -3.20 11.54
CA ARG A 96 -3.08 -3.28 12.95
C ARG A 96 -3.70 -4.63 13.31
N ASN A 97 -4.49 -5.24 12.42
CA ASN A 97 -5.12 -6.53 12.68
C ASN A 97 -4.15 -7.72 12.52
N ILE A 98 -3.07 -7.55 11.75
CA ILE A 98 -2.01 -8.56 11.60
C ILE A 98 -1.03 -8.54 12.78
N GLN A 99 -0.82 -7.39 13.42
CA GLN A 99 0.05 -7.26 14.60
C GLN A 99 -0.62 -7.63 15.93
N LYS A 100 -1.94 -7.81 15.96
CA LYS A 100 -2.68 -8.29 17.12
C LYS A 100 -2.49 -9.80 17.27
#